data_AF-A0A438IG28-F1
#
_entry.id   AF-A0A438IG28-F1
#
_cell.length_a   1.000
_cell.length_b   1.000
_cell.length_c   1.000
_cell.angle_alpha   90.00
_cell.angle_beta   90.00
_cell.angle_gamma   90.00
#
_symmetry.space_group_name_H-M   'P 1'
#
loop_
_entity.id
_entity.type
_entity.pdbx_description
1 polymer ?
#
loop_
_entity_poly.entity_id
_entity_poly.type
_entity_poly.pdbx_seq_one_letter_code
_entity_poly.pdbx_strand_id
1 'polypeptide(L)' 'MRRMALQVFYHVDPTEVRNQTGSYGKAFMEYEKDVSKENREKIEKWRAALKEAINLSGWHLHNQ' A
#
# COMPACT_ATOMS: atom_id res chain seq x y z
N MET A 1 -4.47 -16.97 -19.10
CA MET A 1 -5.47 -15.90 -18.85
C MET A 1 -4.78 -14.71 -18.21
N ARG A 2 -4.91 -13.51 -18.78
CA ARG A 2 -4.36 -12.27 -18.19
C ARG A 2 -5.34 -11.76 -17.13
N ARG A 3 -4.88 -11.53 -15.90
CA ARG A 3 -5.66 -10.84 -14.86
C ARG A 3 -5.33 -9.35 -14.92
N MET A 4 -6.35 -8.51 -14.83
CA MET A 4 -6.18 -7.05 -14.76
C MET A 4 -6.61 -6.57 -13.38
N ALA A 5 -5.83 -5.65 -12.83
CA ALA A 5 -6.16 -4.96 -11.59
C ALA A 5 -6.18 -3.46 -11.88
N LEU A 6 -7.08 -2.74 -11.22
CA LEU A 6 -7.24 -1.31 -11.33
C LEU A 6 -7.24 -0.71 -9.93
N GLN A 7 -6.41 0.31 -9.73
CA GLN A 7 -6.30 0.96 -8.41
C GLN A 7 -7.41 2.00 -8.23
N VAL A 8 -7.98 2.06 -7.04
CA VAL A 8 -8.90 3.13 -6.63
C VAL A 8 -8.34 3.78 -5.39
N PHE A 9 -7.86 5.01 -5.53
CA PHE A 9 -7.34 5.83 -4.44
C PHE A 9 -8.46 6.67 -3.87
N TYR A 10 -9.02 6.25 -2.74
CA TYR A 10 -10.16 6.90 -2.10
C TYR A 10 -9.72 7.73 -0.90
N HIS A 11 -9.82 9.07 -1.01
CA HIS A 11 -9.39 10.02 0.02
C HIS A 11 -7.97 9.82 0.56
N VAL A 12 -7.09 9.30 -0.31
CA VAL A 12 -5.67 9.12 -0.03
C VAL A 12 -4.88 9.76 -1.15
N ASP A 13 -3.77 10.40 -0.81
CA ASP A 13 -2.79 10.81 -1.82
C ASP A 13 -2.07 9.56 -2.35
N PRO A 14 -2.09 9.28 -3.68
CA PRO A 14 -1.37 8.14 -4.25
C PRO A 14 0.13 8.15 -3.92
N THR A 15 0.72 9.31 -3.64
CA THR A 15 2.12 9.42 -3.20
C THR A 15 2.35 8.83 -1.80
N GLU A 16 1.38 8.96 -0.89
CA GLU A 16 1.43 8.30 0.43
C GLU A 16 1.41 6.78 0.29
N VAL A 17 0.57 6.26 -0.61
CA VAL A 17 0.52 4.81 -0.91
C VAL A 17 1.83 4.35 -1.56
N ARG A 18 2.37 5.12 -2.52
CA ARG A 18 3.58 4.79 -3.29
C ARG A 18 4.82 4.73 -2.41
N ASN A 19 4.95 5.68 -1.50
CA ASN A 19 6.12 5.81 -0.63
C ASN A 19 5.90 5.18 0.74
N GLN A 20 4.71 4.61 0.98
CA GLN A 20 4.29 4.08 2.28
C GLN A 20 4.53 5.10 3.41
N THR A 21 4.15 6.35 3.17
CA THR A 21 4.22 7.46 4.13
C THR A 21 2.83 7.76 4.72
N GLY A 22 2.69 8.83 5.50
CA GLY A 22 1.40 9.24 6.06
C GLY A 22 0.77 8.13 6.92
N SER A 23 -0.50 7.83 6.64
CA SER A 23 -1.25 6.79 7.36
C SER A 23 -0.68 5.38 7.16
N TYR A 24 -0.19 5.06 5.96
CA TYR A 24 0.38 3.75 5.62
C TYR A 24 1.69 3.50 6.36
N GLY A 25 2.55 4.52 6.43
CA GLY A 25 3.81 4.45 7.17
C GLY A 25 3.60 4.21 8.66
N LYS A 26 2.62 4.91 9.27
CA LYS A 26 2.24 4.70 10.67
C LYS A 26 1.72 3.29 10.92
N ALA A 27 0.83 2.80 10.06
CA ALA A 27 0.26 1.46 10.19
C ALA A 27 1.35 0.37 10.10
N PHE A 28 2.29 0.48 9.17
CA PHE A 28 3.41 -0.46 9.10
C PHE A 28 4.33 -0.37 10.33
N MET A 29 4.63 0.83 10.82
CA MET A 29 5.48 1.00 12.01
C MET A 29 4.83 0.42 13.27
N GLU A 30 3.51 0.54 13.41
CA GLU A 30 2.76 -0.09 14.49
C GLU A 30 2.80 -1.61 14.37
N TYR A 31 2.53 -2.14 13.17
CA TYR A 31 2.61 -3.59 12.92
C TYR A 31 4.01 -4.16 13.11
N GLU A 32 5.08 -3.39 12.87
CA GLU A 32 6.47 -3.85 13.03
C GLU A 32 6.91 -3.97 14.49
N LYS A 33 6.19 -3.37 15.45
CA LYS A 33 6.56 -3.39 16.88
C LYS A 33 6.30 -4.73 17.57
N ASP A 34 5.28 -5.48 17.13
CA ASP A 34 4.76 -6.66 17.85
C ASP A 34 4.83 -7.97 17.03
N VAL A 35 5.81 -8.10 16.13
CA VAL A 35 5.79 -9.16 15.12
C VAL A 35 6.82 -10.27 15.30
N SER A 36 6.30 -11.50 15.25
CA SER A 36 7.08 -12.71 14.99
C SER A 36 7.78 -12.65 13.62
N LYS A 37 8.79 -13.49 13.44
CA LYS A 37 9.57 -13.57 12.19
C LYS A 37 8.68 -13.79 10.93
N GLU A 38 7.61 -14.57 11.05
CA GLU A 38 6.63 -14.82 9.97
C GLU A 38 5.90 -13.54 9.55
N ASN A 39 5.54 -12.70 10.51
CA ASN A 39 4.83 -11.46 10.24
C ASN A 39 5.74 -10.40 9.61
N ARG A 40 7.05 -10.45 9.88
CA ARG A 40 8.03 -9.60 9.17
C ARG A 40 8.05 -9.91 7.67
N GLU A 41 8.05 -11.19 7.29
CA GLU A 41 7.99 -11.58 5.86
C GLU A 41 6.68 -11.13 5.19
N LYS A 42 5.56 -11.16 5.91
CA LYS A 42 4.27 -10.64 5.40
C LYS A 42 4.32 -9.14 5.16
N ILE A 43 4.90 -8.38 6.08
CA ILE A 43 5.04 -6.92 5.95
C ILE A 43 5.87 -6.57 4.71
N GLU A 44 7.01 -7.24 4.49
CA GLU A 44 7.83 -7.02 3.29
C GLU A 44 7.06 -7.33 2.00
N LYS A 45 6.28 -8.43 1.97
CA LYS A 45 5.43 -8.77 0.82
C LYS A 45 4.36 -7.70 0.57
N TRP A 46 3.73 -7.17 1.62
CA TRP A 46 2.73 -6.11 1.48
C TRP A 46 3.35 -4.80 0.98
N ARG A 47 4.52 -4.41 1.49
CA ARG A 47 5.26 -3.24 1.01
C ARG A 47 5.59 -3.36 -0.48
N ALA A 48 6.13 -4.50 -0.89
CA ALA A 48 6.44 -4.76 -2.30
C ALA A 48 5.19 -4.75 -3.18
N ALA A 49 4.12 -5.42 -2.75
CA ALA A 49 2.86 -5.48 -3.50
C ALA A 49 2.22 -4.10 -3.68
N LEU A 50 2.19 -3.26 -2.64
CA LEU A 50 1.66 -1.89 -2.73
C LEU A 50 2.50 -1.02 -3.67
N LYS A 51 3.82 -1.15 -3.61
CA LYS A 51 4.75 -0.42 -4.49
C LYS A 51 4.64 -0.85 -5.95
N GLU A 52 4.33 -2.11 -6.22
CA GLU A 52 4.08 -2.59 -7.59
C GLU A 52 2.68 -2.15 -8.07
N ALA A 53 1.68 -2.31 -7.21
CA ALA A 53 0.29 -1.97 -7.46
C ALA A 53 0.10 -0.51 -7.89
N ILE A 54 0.86 0.43 -7.32
CA ILE A 54 0.76 1.86 -7.65
C ILE A 54 1.20 2.22 -9.08
N ASN A 55 1.96 1.34 -9.74
CA ASN A 55 2.39 1.55 -11.12
C ASN A 55 1.31 1.13 -12.13
N LEU A 56 0.22 0.51 -11.64
CA LEU A 56 -0.94 0.21 -12.45
C LEU A 56 -1.80 1.46 -12.63
N SER A 57 -2.57 1.50 -13.72
CA SER A 57 -3.57 2.53 -13.94
C SER A 57 -4.61 2.53 -12.81
N GLY A 58 -5.16 3.70 -12.50
CA GLY A 58 -6.15 3.83 -11.45
C GLY A 58 -6.89 5.16 -11.46
N TRP A 59 -7.86 5.27 -10.56
CA TRP A 59 -8.64 6.48 -10.33
C TRP A 59 -8.32 7.09 -8.98
N HIS A 60 -8.19 8.41 -8.94
CA HIS A 60 -8.06 9.17 -7.71
C HIS A 60 -9.38 9.86 -7.41
N LEU A 61 -10.03 9.45 -6.33
CA LEU A 61 -11.27 10.03 -5.82
C LEU A 61 -10.90 10.96 -4.67
N HIS A 62 -10.66 12.22 -5.03
CA HIS A 62 -10.69 13.33 -4.08
C HIS A 62 -12.11 13.91 -4.10
N ASN A 63 -12.69 14.19 -2.92
CA ASN A 63 -13.93 14.95 -2.90
C ASN A 63 -13.65 16.34 -3.49
N GLN A 64 -14.53 16.77 -4.39
CA GLN A 64 -14.60 18.17 -4.84
C GLN A 64 -14.90 19.09 -3.66
#